data_AF-A0A183E826-F1
#
_entry.id   AF-A0A183E826-F1
#
_cell.length_a   1.000
_cell.length_b   1.000
_cell.length_c   1.000
_cell.angle_alpha   90.00
_cell.angle_beta   90.00
_cell.angle_gamma   90.00
#
_symmetry.space_group_name_H-M   'P 1'
#
loop_
_entity.id
_entity.type
_entity.pdbx_description
1 polymer ?
#
loop_
_entity_poly.entity_id
_entity_poly.type
_entity_poly.pdbx_seq_one_letter_code
_entity_poly.pdbx_strand_id
1 'polypeptide(L)'
;MTFLITESRETVVLKKPFGLRISKRDLRVTRVEPRGASIGRVGVGDKIVAINGVKLNNIHELNEQLAKPAKVQIRLEPFPDMDLGQELGLSVKYDNKERLQVASVVPGTLASVHLRPGDIIREVNGHHIASKTMLAFWIRQGFHSDNQIVLLIETGVEADTHIEMPEDVQNIAQRQVQGIHETDKKENTIYCGSTQNLAHRVFKMHICLSIS
;
A
#
# COMPACT_ATOMS: atom_id res chain seq x y z
N MET A 1 -6.39 -10.17 20.23
CA MET A 1 -7.40 -9.09 20.24
C MET A 1 -8.25 -9.29 18.99
N THR A 2 -9.45 -9.88 19.13
CA THR A 2 -10.29 -10.27 17.99
C THR A 2 -10.96 -9.01 17.45
N PHE A 3 -10.51 -8.52 16.30
CA PHE A 3 -11.21 -7.45 15.59
C PHE A 3 -12.55 -8.01 15.12
N LEU A 4 -13.64 -7.63 15.78
CA LEU A 4 -14.98 -7.78 15.22
C LEU A 4 -15.06 -6.80 14.04
N ILE A 5 -14.79 -7.29 12.84
CA ILE A 5 -15.06 -6.53 11.62
C ILE A 5 -16.58 -6.49 11.50
N THR A 6 -17.20 -5.44 12.02
CA THR A 6 -18.59 -5.12 11.70
C THR A 6 -18.64 -4.95 10.19
N GLU A 7 -19.35 -5.83 9.45
CA GLU A 7 -19.57 -5.67 8.00
C GLU A 7 -20.42 -4.40 7.76
N SER A 8 -19.79 -3.23 7.82
CA SER A 8 -20.45 -1.95 7.58
C SER A 8 -20.67 -1.81 6.08
N ARG A 9 -21.81 -2.27 5.57
CA ARG A 9 -22.14 -2.10 4.15
C ARG A 9 -22.64 -0.69 3.89
N GLU A 10 -21.89 0.08 3.10
CA GLU A 10 -22.28 1.42 2.70
C GLU A 10 -23.07 1.41 1.39
N THR A 11 -23.93 2.40 1.20
CA THR A 11 -24.71 2.53 -0.03
C THR A 11 -24.59 3.94 -0.57
N VAL A 12 -24.08 4.06 -1.80
CA VAL A 12 -23.82 5.34 -2.46
C VAL A 12 -24.64 5.47 -3.73
N VAL A 13 -25.19 6.66 -3.97
CA VAL A 13 -25.94 6.95 -5.21
C VAL A 13 -25.05 7.78 -6.12
N LEU A 14 -24.75 7.24 -7.30
CA LEU A 14 -23.85 7.85 -8.28
C LEU A 14 -24.56 8.13 -9.60
N LYS A 15 -24.07 9.16 -10.31
CA LYS A 15 -24.48 9.50 -11.67
C LYS A 15 -23.43 8.98 -12.66
N LYS A 16 -23.86 8.62 -13.87
CA LYS A 16 -22.95 8.29 -14.98
C LYS A 16 -22.31 9.56 -15.54
N PRO A 17 -21.04 9.51 -16.01
CA PRO A 17 -20.10 8.40 -15.91
C PRO A 17 -19.47 8.29 -14.50
N PHE A 18 -19.32 7.06 -13.99
CA PHE A 18 -18.85 6.82 -12.61
C PHE A 18 -17.36 7.14 -12.41
N GLY A 19 -16.54 6.93 -13.44
CA GLY A 19 -15.09 7.04 -13.33
C GLY A 19 -14.48 5.99 -12.39
N LEU A 20 -14.92 4.73 -12.50
CA LEU A 20 -14.39 3.60 -11.74
C LEU A 20 -13.73 2.61 -12.70
N ARG A 21 -12.61 2.02 -12.27
CA ARG A 21 -12.11 0.75 -12.82
C ARG A 21 -12.33 -0.33 -11.78
N ILE A 22 -12.91 -1.43 -12.24
CA ILE A 22 -13.35 -2.54 -11.39
C ILE A 22 -12.70 -3.82 -11.91
N SER A 23 -12.14 -4.61 -11.00
CA SER A 23 -11.64 -5.94 -11.30
C SER A 23 -12.81 -6.88 -11.64
N LYS A 24 -12.72 -7.55 -12.79
CA LYS A 24 -13.79 -8.46 -13.25
C LYS A 24 -13.88 -9.75 -12.44
N ARG A 25 -12.85 -10.10 -11.66
CA ARG A 25 -12.79 -11.36 -10.91
C ARG A 25 -13.57 -11.29 -9.59
N ASP A 26 -13.46 -10.17 -8.89
CA ASP A 26 -13.93 -10.01 -7.51
C ASP A 26 -14.78 -8.76 -7.30
N LEU A 27 -15.04 -7.98 -8.36
CA LEU A 27 -15.82 -6.75 -8.36
C LEU A 27 -15.25 -5.66 -7.43
N ARG A 28 -13.94 -5.71 -7.17
CA ARG A 28 -13.24 -4.68 -6.39
C ARG A 28 -12.88 -3.47 -7.23
N VAL A 29 -13.00 -2.30 -6.62
CA VAL A 29 -12.56 -1.04 -7.22
C VAL A 29 -11.04 -0.99 -7.20
N THR A 30 -10.44 -0.96 -8.38
CA THR A 30 -8.97 -0.91 -8.54
C THR A 30 -8.48 0.52 -8.77
N ARG A 31 -9.35 1.41 -9.26
CA ARG A 31 -9.02 2.82 -9.49
C ARG A 31 -10.28 3.68 -9.50
N VAL A 32 -10.16 4.86 -8.92
CA VAL A 32 -11.16 5.95 -8.99
C VAL A 32 -10.55 7.09 -9.82
N GLU A 33 -11.21 7.48 -10.90
CA GLU A 33 -10.76 8.57 -11.75
C GLU A 33 -10.98 9.92 -11.05
N PRO A 34 -10.03 10.87 -11.10
CA PRO A 34 -10.10 12.13 -10.34
C PRO A 34 -11.28 13.04 -10.69
N ARG A 35 -11.92 12.83 -11.85
CA ARG A 35 -13.06 13.61 -12.34
C ARG A 35 -14.36 12.81 -12.40
N GLY A 36 -14.36 11.58 -11.88
CA GLY A 36 -15.53 10.70 -11.88
C GLY A 36 -16.54 11.06 -10.80
N ALA A 37 -17.80 10.66 -10.98
CA ALA A 37 -18.85 10.87 -9.98
C ALA A 37 -18.62 10.11 -8.65
N SER A 38 -17.66 9.18 -8.64
CA SER A 38 -17.34 8.32 -7.49
C SER A 38 -16.29 8.92 -6.54
N ILE A 39 -15.69 10.06 -6.90
CA ILE A 39 -14.66 10.69 -6.07
C ILE A 39 -15.19 11.06 -4.67
N GLY A 40 -14.42 10.72 -3.64
CA GLY A 40 -14.78 10.97 -2.23
C GLY A 40 -15.96 10.15 -1.71
N ARG A 41 -16.49 9.20 -2.50
CA ARG A 41 -17.62 8.33 -2.11
C ARG A 41 -17.30 6.85 -2.22
N VAL A 42 -16.29 6.49 -3.01
CA VAL A 42 -15.86 5.11 -3.23
C VAL A 42 -14.34 5.09 -3.13
N GLY A 43 -13.81 4.16 -2.34
CA GLY A 43 -12.38 3.94 -2.14
C GLY A 43 -11.82 2.87 -3.08
N VAL A 44 -10.50 2.87 -3.25
CA VAL A 44 -9.81 1.72 -3.86
C VAL A 44 -9.82 0.58 -2.86
N GLY A 45 -10.18 -0.62 -3.34
CA GLY A 45 -10.33 -1.82 -2.53
C GLY A 45 -11.76 -2.16 -2.16
N ASP A 46 -12.66 -1.17 -2.18
CA ASP A 46 -14.09 -1.38 -1.95
C ASP A 46 -14.63 -2.42 -2.90
N LYS A 47 -15.40 -3.35 -2.35
CA LYS A 47 -16.05 -4.40 -3.13
C LYS A 47 -17.48 -4.02 -3.43
N ILE A 48 -17.83 -4.02 -4.70
CA ILE A 48 -19.22 -3.79 -5.12
C ILE A 48 -20.01 -5.08 -4.91
N VAL A 49 -20.96 -5.05 -3.98
CA VAL A 49 -21.76 -6.23 -3.61
C VAL A 49 -23.17 -6.19 -4.18
N ALA A 50 -23.71 -5.00 -4.49
CA ALA A 50 -25.02 -4.86 -5.12
C ALA A 50 -25.12 -3.57 -5.93
N ILE A 51 -25.98 -3.58 -6.95
CA ILE A 51 -26.42 -2.38 -7.66
C ILE A 51 -27.95 -2.33 -7.71
N ASN A 52 -28.52 -1.18 -7.35
CA ASN A 52 -29.96 -0.93 -7.31
C ASN A 52 -30.72 -1.98 -6.48
N GLY A 53 -30.12 -2.41 -5.37
CA GLY A 53 -30.66 -3.47 -4.51
C GLY A 53 -30.44 -4.90 -5.05
N VAL A 54 -29.98 -5.08 -6.29
CA VAL A 54 -29.68 -6.39 -6.87
C VAL A 54 -28.27 -6.81 -6.48
N LYS A 55 -28.16 -7.90 -5.70
CA LYS A 55 -26.89 -8.50 -5.34
C LYS A 55 -26.15 -8.97 -6.59
N LEU A 56 -24.84 -8.77 -6.61
CA LEU A 56 -23.97 -9.13 -7.71
C LEU A 56 -23.07 -10.30 -7.32
N ASN A 57 -23.06 -11.34 -8.14
CA ASN A 57 -22.15 -12.48 -7.99
C ASN A 57 -21.14 -12.57 -9.12
N ASN A 58 -21.42 -11.93 -10.27
CA ASN A 58 -20.57 -12.00 -11.46
C ASN A 58 -20.53 -10.66 -12.22
N ILE A 59 -19.59 -10.56 -13.15
CA ILE A 59 -19.39 -9.37 -13.99
C ILE A 59 -20.53 -9.13 -15.00
N HIS A 60 -21.25 -10.18 -15.41
CA HIS A 60 -22.36 -10.06 -16.34
C HIS A 60 -23.53 -9.30 -15.71
N GLU A 61 -23.93 -9.69 -14.50
CA GLU A 61 -24.93 -8.99 -13.69
C GLU A 61 -24.53 -7.54 -13.43
N LEU A 62 -23.23 -7.28 -13.15
CA LEU A 62 -22.74 -5.91 -13.00
C LEU A 62 -23.01 -5.10 -14.27
N ASN A 63 -22.61 -5.61 -15.43
CA ASN A 63 -22.76 -4.91 -16.70
C ASN A 63 -24.25 -4.69 -17.06
N GLU A 64 -25.12 -5.67 -16.80
CA GLU A 64 -26.56 -5.55 -17.02
C GLU A 64 -27.17 -4.44 -16.14
N GLN A 65 -26.82 -4.37 -14.86
CA GLN A 65 -27.32 -3.32 -13.98
C GLN A 65 -26.75 -1.95 -14.35
N LEU A 66 -25.48 -1.89 -14.77
CA LEU A 66 -24.84 -0.66 -15.25
C LEU A 66 -25.34 -0.21 -16.61
N ALA A 67 -25.98 -1.06 -17.42
CA ALA A 67 -26.59 -0.67 -18.70
C ALA A 67 -27.86 0.16 -18.50
N LYS A 68 -28.58 -0.02 -17.38
CA LYS A 68 -29.85 0.67 -17.11
C LYS A 68 -29.67 2.20 -17.01
N PRO A 69 -30.53 3.03 -17.60
CA PRO A 69 -30.36 4.49 -17.70
C PRO A 69 -30.68 5.29 -16.42
N ALA A 70 -30.74 4.64 -15.24
CA ALA A 70 -31.12 5.30 -13.99
C ALA A 70 -29.90 5.78 -13.17
N LYS A 71 -30.18 6.61 -12.14
CA LYS A 71 -29.24 6.79 -11.02
C LYS A 71 -28.90 5.41 -10.46
N VAL A 72 -27.62 5.17 -10.21
CA VAL A 72 -27.14 3.85 -9.79
C VAL A 72 -26.83 3.91 -8.31
N GLN A 73 -27.56 3.11 -7.53
CA GLN A 73 -27.33 2.91 -6.11
C GLN A 73 -26.37 1.73 -5.96
N ILE A 74 -25.14 1.99 -5.57
CA ILE A 74 -24.10 0.97 -5.40
C ILE A 74 -24.01 0.65 -3.92
N ARG A 75 -24.13 -0.62 -3.56
CA ARG A 75 -23.82 -1.11 -2.22
C ARG A 75 -22.38 -1.62 -2.22
N LEU A 76 -21.61 -1.11 -1.28
CA LEU A 76 -20.20 -1.38 -1.10
C LEU A 76 -19.98 -2.16 0.19
N GLU A 77 -19.05 -3.09 0.12
CA GLU A 77 -18.35 -3.60 1.29
C GLU A 77 -17.03 -2.82 1.34
N PRO A 78 -16.91 -1.84 2.25
CA PRO A 78 -15.76 -0.96 2.31
C PRO A 78 -14.53 -1.77 2.67
N PHE A 79 -13.42 -1.44 2.03
CA PHE A 79 -12.14 -1.96 2.45
C PHE A 79 -11.59 -1.04 3.53
N PRO A 80 -11.30 -1.55 4.75
CA PRO A 80 -10.90 -0.70 5.86
C PRO A 80 -9.69 0.15 5.49
N ASP A 81 -9.81 1.46 5.68
CA ASP A 81 -8.72 2.40 5.44
C ASP A 81 -7.52 2.05 6.32
N MET A 82 -6.33 2.17 5.75
CA MET A 82 -5.06 2.01 6.44
C MET A 82 -4.38 3.39 6.52
N ASP A 83 -4.07 3.84 7.73
CA ASP A 83 -3.21 5.01 7.93
C ASP A 83 -1.75 4.56 7.91
N LEU A 84 -1.07 4.81 6.80
CA LEU A 84 0.36 4.50 6.61
C LEU A 84 1.26 5.14 7.68
N GLY A 85 0.87 6.29 8.21
CA GLY A 85 1.60 6.96 9.27
C GLY A 85 1.52 6.20 10.59
N GLN A 86 0.33 5.74 10.96
CA GLN A 86 0.14 4.95 12.18
C GLN A 86 0.65 3.52 12.06
N GLU A 87 0.42 2.86 10.92
CA GLU A 87 0.74 1.44 10.75
C GLU A 87 2.21 1.20 10.43
N LEU A 88 2.85 2.09 9.66
CA LEU A 88 4.23 1.90 9.19
C LEU A 88 5.18 3.06 9.54
N GLY A 89 4.68 4.18 10.07
CA GLY A 89 5.49 5.38 10.26
C GLY A 89 5.86 6.07 8.95
N LEU A 90 5.09 5.86 7.88
CA LEU A 90 5.44 6.27 6.53
C LEU A 90 4.56 7.43 6.04
N SER A 91 5.19 8.51 5.59
CA SER A 91 4.53 9.60 4.88
C SER A 91 4.99 9.67 3.43
N VAL A 92 4.06 9.84 2.50
CA VAL A 92 4.33 9.91 1.06
C VAL A 92 3.76 11.18 0.42
N LYS A 93 4.43 11.66 -0.62
CA LYS A 93 4.03 12.79 -1.49
C LYS A 93 4.20 12.41 -2.95
N TYR A 94 3.66 13.23 -3.85
CA TYR A 94 3.97 13.10 -5.27
C TYR A 94 5.22 13.92 -5.59
N ASP A 95 6.15 13.35 -6.37
CA ASP A 95 7.26 14.10 -6.95
C ASP A 95 6.80 14.92 -8.18
N ASN A 96 7.71 15.68 -8.77
CA ASN A 96 7.43 16.49 -9.97
C ASN A 96 7.09 15.64 -11.21
N LYS A 97 7.23 14.32 -11.15
CA LYS A 97 6.90 13.35 -12.21
C LYS A 97 5.65 12.53 -11.88
N GLU A 98 4.85 12.97 -10.90
CA GLU A 98 3.65 12.29 -10.42
C GLU A 98 3.89 10.88 -9.84
N ARG A 99 5.14 10.57 -9.42
CA ARG A 99 5.48 9.31 -8.76
C ARG A 99 5.35 9.45 -7.25
N LEU A 100 5.06 8.36 -6.56
CA LEU A 100 5.00 8.36 -5.11
C LEU A 100 6.41 8.36 -4.50
N GLN A 101 6.74 9.46 -3.84
CA GLN A 101 7.99 9.67 -3.12
C GLN A 101 7.74 9.63 -1.61
N VAL A 102 8.67 9.02 -0.87
CA VAL A 102 8.72 9.08 0.59
C VAL A 102 9.01 10.53 1.01
N ALA A 103 8.05 11.13 1.72
CA ALA A 103 8.14 12.49 2.21
C ALA A 103 8.90 12.54 3.54
N SER A 104 8.54 11.65 4.46
CA SER A 104 9.18 11.50 5.75
C SER A 104 8.92 10.12 6.31
N VAL A 105 9.76 9.74 7.27
CA VAL A 105 9.63 8.47 7.99
C VAL A 105 9.80 8.74 9.48
N VAL A 106 8.93 8.18 10.30
CA VAL A 106 8.96 8.34 11.75
C VAL A 106 10.10 7.49 12.32
N PRO A 107 11.07 8.06 13.05
CA PRO A 107 12.16 7.29 13.65
C PRO A 107 11.66 6.18 14.57
N GLY A 108 12.33 5.02 14.54
CA GLY A 108 11.97 3.86 15.36
C GLY A 108 10.81 3.02 14.81
N THR A 109 10.23 3.39 13.67
CA THR A 109 9.21 2.59 12.97
C THR A 109 9.82 1.68 11.92
N LEU A 110 9.04 0.72 11.43
CA LEU A 110 9.47 -0.24 10.40
C LEU A 110 9.97 0.45 9.12
N ALA A 111 9.25 1.48 8.67
CA ALA A 111 9.66 2.23 7.49
C ALA A 111 11.05 2.84 7.69
N SER A 112 11.40 3.27 8.91
CA SER A 112 12.68 3.97 9.17
C SER A 112 13.90 3.06 9.04
N VAL A 113 13.71 1.75 9.01
CA VAL A 113 14.82 0.81 8.82
C VAL A 113 15.37 0.91 7.40
N HIS A 114 14.50 0.89 6.38
CA HIS A 114 14.91 0.76 4.98
C HIS A 114 14.50 1.92 4.07
N LEU A 115 13.53 2.76 4.48
CA LEU A 115 13.08 3.91 3.70
C LEU A 115 13.73 5.20 4.19
N ARG A 116 14.03 6.08 3.25
CA ARG A 116 14.53 7.43 3.49
C ARG A 116 13.67 8.45 2.75
N PRO A 117 13.56 9.68 3.28
CA PRO A 117 12.98 10.79 2.53
C PRO A 117 13.66 10.92 1.16
N GLY A 118 12.87 11.00 0.10
CA GLY A 118 13.36 11.05 -1.27
C GLY A 118 13.16 9.76 -2.06
N ASP A 119 13.09 8.60 -1.40
CA ASP A 119 12.89 7.31 -2.06
C ASP A 119 11.57 7.24 -2.84
N ILE A 120 11.54 6.51 -3.93
CA ILE A 120 10.39 6.39 -4.82
C ILE A 120 9.83 4.97 -4.74
N ILE A 121 8.55 4.85 -4.37
CA ILE A 121 7.86 3.57 -4.27
C ILE A 121 7.26 3.24 -5.64
N ARG A 122 7.79 2.21 -6.30
CA ARG A 122 7.39 1.81 -7.65
C ARG A 122 6.30 0.75 -7.65
N GLU A 123 6.48 -0.26 -6.81
CA GLU A 123 5.61 -1.44 -6.77
C GLU A 123 5.38 -1.94 -5.35
N VAL A 124 4.23 -2.57 -5.13
CA VAL A 124 3.92 -3.36 -3.94
C VAL A 124 3.41 -4.72 -4.39
N ASN A 125 4.04 -5.80 -3.94
CA ASN A 125 3.70 -7.18 -4.32
C ASN A 125 3.65 -7.39 -5.85
N GLY A 126 4.52 -6.70 -6.60
CA GLY A 126 4.57 -6.75 -8.07
C GLY A 126 3.50 -5.92 -8.79
N HIS A 127 2.68 -5.15 -8.06
CA HIS A 127 1.71 -4.21 -8.63
C HIS A 127 2.26 -2.79 -8.65
N HIS A 128 2.25 -2.15 -9.82
CA HIS A 128 2.62 -0.74 -9.96
C HIS A 128 1.70 0.18 -9.14
N ILE A 129 2.31 1.14 -8.47
CA ILE A 129 1.60 2.09 -7.62
C ILE A 129 1.61 3.48 -8.26
N ALA A 130 0.42 4.03 -8.48
CA ALA A 130 0.24 5.36 -9.05
C ALA A 130 -0.43 6.36 -8.08
N SER A 131 -0.91 5.91 -6.92
CA SER A 131 -1.58 6.80 -5.96
C SER A 131 -1.46 6.33 -4.52
N LYS A 132 -1.57 7.27 -3.57
CA LYS A 132 -1.50 6.99 -2.13
C LYS A 132 -2.51 5.94 -1.68
N THR A 133 -3.72 5.99 -2.23
CA THR A 133 -4.79 5.02 -1.93
C THR A 133 -4.45 3.63 -2.46
N MET A 134 -3.82 3.53 -3.65
CA MET A 134 -3.34 2.24 -4.16
C MET A 134 -2.23 1.67 -3.27
N LEU A 135 -1.31 2.51 -2.79
CA LEU A 135 -0.25 2.10 -1.87
C LEU A 135 -0.83 1.47 -0.60
N ALA A 136 -1.72 2.20 0.09
CA ALA A 136 -2.37 1.73 1.30
C ALA A 136 -3.18 0.44 1.06
N PHE A 137 -3.93 0.38 -0.04
CA PHE A 137 -4.69 -0.80 -0.44
C PHE A 137 -3.81 -2.05 -0.59
N TRP A 138 -2.73 -1.97 -1.37
CA TRP A 138 -1.88 -3.15 -1.65
C TRP A 138 -1.07 -3.59 -0.43
N ILE A 139 -0.63 -2.65 0.40
CA ILE A 139 0.05 -2.97 1.67
C ILE A 139 -0.93 -3.75 2.56
N ARG A 140 -2.14 -3.22 2.77
CA ARG A 140 -3.15 -3.88 3.58
C ARG A 140 -3.58 -5.23 3.02
N GLN A 141 -3.75 -5.32 1.70
CA GLN A 141 -4.07 -6.58 1.06
C GLN A 141 -2.97 -7.61 1.29
N GLY A 142 -1.69 -7.24 1.15
CA GLY A 142 -0.56 -8.14 1.38
C GLY A 142 -0.50 -8.68 2.81
N PHE A 143 -0.81 -7.83 3.81
CA PHE A 143 -0.96 -8.30 5.19
C PHE A 143 -2.14 -9.26 5.38
N HIS A 144 -3.23 -9.10 4.64
CA HIS A 144 -4.41 -9.96 4.79
C HIS A 144 -4.30 -11.28 4.00
N SER A 145 -3.64 -11.30 2.84
CA SER A 145 -3.52 -12.50 2.00
C SER A 145 -2.33 -13.36 2.39
N ASP A 146 -1.15 -12.74 2.47
CA ASP A 146 0.12 -13.46 2.44
C ASP A 146 0.95 -13.23 3.71
N ASN A 147 0.45 -12.39 4.64
CA ASN A 147 1.20 -11.86 5.79
C ASN A 147 2.56 -11.25 5.41
N GLN A 148 2.77 -10.93 4.13
CA GLN A 148 4.01 -10.41 3.59
C GLN A 148 3.73 -9.31 2.57
N ILE A 149 4.61 -8.32 2.56
CA ILE A 149 4.61 -7.22 1.62
C ILE A 149 6.02 -7.05 1.06
N VAL A 150 6.12 -6.96 -0.26
CA VAL A 150 7.38 -6.69 -0.96
C VAL A 150 7.24 -5.36 -1.70
N LEU A 151 7.99 -4.35 -1.28
CA LEU A 151 8.05 -3.06 -1.94
C LEU A 151 9.25 -3.01 -2.88
N LEU A 152 9.05 -2.54 -4.11
CA LEU A 152 10.13 -2.17 -5.02
C LEU A 152 10.38 -0.68 -4.93
N ILE A 153 11.56 -0.30 -4.47
CA ILE A 153 11.91 1.08 -4.13
C ILE A 153 13.10 1.51 -4.99
N GLU A 154 13.00 2.70 -5.59
CA GLU A 154 14.08 3.40 -6.28
C GLU A 154 14.64 4.48 -5.35
N THR A 155 15.93 4.44 -5.04
CA THR A 155 16.54 5.39 -4.08
C THR A 155 16.57 6.80 -4.65
N GLY A 156 16.07 7.77 -3.89
CA GLY A 156 15.95 9.16 -4.34
C GLY A 156 17.22 10.00 -4.27
N VAL A 157 18.36 9.40 -3.91
CA VAL A 157 19.61 10.11 -3.66
C VAL A 157 20.12 10.73 -4.96
N GLU A 158 20.10 12.07 -5.07
CA GLU A 158 20.96 12.77 -6.02
C GLU A 158 22.40 12.41 -5.68
N ALA A 159 23.16 11.99 -6.70
CA ALA A 159 24.49 11.44 -6.55
C ALA A 159 25.51 12.52 -6.17
N ASP A 160 25.40 13.15 -5.01
CA ASP A 160 26.35 14.17 -4.58
C ASP A 160 26.64 14.07 -3.09
N THR A 161 27.20 12.93 -2.71
CA THR A 161 28.24 12.84 -1.68
C THR A 161 28.78 11.41 -1.70
N HIS A 162 29.78 11.16 -2.55
CA HIS A 162 30.77 10.12 -2.24
C HIS A 162 31.52 10.58 -0.98
N ILE A 163 30.89 10.46 0.19
CA ILE A 163 31.62 10.47 1.46
C ILE A 163 32.14 9.05 1.60
N GLU A 164 33.41 8.88 1.25
CA GLU A 164 34.15 7.65 1.51
C GLU A 164 34.13 7.42 3.03
N MET A 165 33.47 6.34 3.47
CA MET A 165 33.37 6.02 4.89
C MET A 165 34.77 5.63 5.40
N PRO A 166 35.38 6.40 6.32
CA PRO A 166 36.72 6.10 6.82
C PRO A 166 36.79 4.70 7.43
N GLU A 167 37.90 3.99 7.24
CA GLU A 167 38.10 2.60 7.71
C GLU A 167 37.72 2.43 9.19
N ASP A 168 38.04 3.42 10.02
CA ASP A 168 37.76 3.45 11.46
C ASP A 168 36.26 3.30 11.75
N VAL A 169 35.41 3.98 10.97
CA VAL A 169 33.94 3.94 11.09
C VAL A 169 33.40 2.58 10.64
N GLN A 170 33.99 2.00 9.60
CA GLN A 170 33.62 0.65 9.13
C GLN A 170 33.93 -0.40 10.21
N ASN A 171 35.09 -0.31 10.83
CA ASN A 171 35.55 -1.20 11.89
C ASN A 171 34.67 -1.08 13.15
N ILE A 172 34.21 0.13 13.49
CA ILE A 172 33.28 0.36 14.61
C ILE A 172 31.91 -0.23 14.30
N ALA A 173 31.37 0.00 13.10
CA ALA A 173 30.08 -0.56 12.69
C ALA A 173 30.09 -2.10 12.73
N GLN A 174 31.17 -2.73 12.23
CA GLN A 174 31.34 -4.19 12.29
C GLN A 174 31.32 -4.74 13.71
N ARG A 175 31.97 -4.06 14.66
CA ARG A 175 31.96 -4.45 16.08
C ARG A 175 30.59 -4.33 16.72
N GLN A 176 29.82 -3.31 16.36
CA GLN A 176 28.46 -3.12 16.89
C GLN A 176 27.48 -4.19 16.36
N VAL A 177 27.60 -4.59 15.09
CA VAL A 177 26.76 -5.66 14.51
C VAL A 177 27.00 -7.01 15.19
N GLN A 178 28.25 -7.30 15.59
CA GLN A 178 28.59 -8.51 16.35
C GLN A 178 27.99 -8.52 17.76
N GLY A 179 27.87 -7.36 18.43
CA GLY A 179 27.28 -7.28 19.77
C GLY A 179 25.76 -7.43 19.83
N ILE A 180 25.05 -7.21 18.71
CA ILE A 180 23.58 -7.28 18.65
C ILE A 180 23.07 -8.73 18.55
N HIS A 181 23.92 -9.69 18.15
CA HIS A 181 23.52 -11.10 17.96
C HIS A 181 23.21 -11.86 19.26
N GLU A 182 23.38 -11.28 20.45
CA GLU A 182 23.21 -11.98 21.73
C GLU A 182 21.95 -11.64 22.55
N THR A 183 21.08 -10.74 22.08
CA THR A 183 19.83 -10.43 22.80
C THR A 183 18.65 -10.28 21.86
N ASP A 184 18.03 -11.40 21.50
CA ASP A 184 16.64 -11.40 21.02
C ASP A 184 15.81 -12.44 21.78
N LYS A 185 14.93 -11.96 22.67
CA LYS A 185 13.77 -12.71 23.18
C LYS A 185 12.51 -11.87 23.05
N LYS A 186 11.62 -12.40 22.20
CA LYS A 186 10.14 -12.41 22.24
C LYS A 186 9.39 -11.09 22.38
N GLU A 187 8.81 -10.67 21.25
CA GLU A 187 7.47 -10.06 21.14
C GLU A 187 6.96 -10.23 19.70
N ASN A 188 5.67 -10.02 19.41
CA ASN A 188 5.10 -10.12 18.05
C ASN A 188 5.82 -9.14 17.12
N THR A 189 6.79 -9.62 16.34
CA THR A 189 7.74 -8.77 15.63
C THR A 189 7.43 -8.77 14.13
N ILE A 190 7.30 -7.57 13.57
CA ILE A 190 7.31 -7.38 12.11
C ILE A 190 8.77 -7.44 11.66
N TYR A 191 9.12 -8.44 10.86
CA TYR A 191 10.48 -8.59 10.35
C TYR A 191 10.64 -7.84 9.03
N CYS A 192 11.71 -7.07 8.90
CA CYS A 192 12.01 -6.34 7.67
C CYS A 192 13.40 -6.66 7.11
N GLY A 193 13.46 -7.31 5.96
CA GLY A 193 14.70 -7.55 5.20
C GLY A 193 14.77 -6.69 3.94
N SER A 194 15.98 -6.42 3.45
CA SER A 194 16.16 -5.80 2.12
C SER A 194 17.20 -6.54 1.28
N THR A 195 16.92 -6.64 -0.01
CA THR A 195 17.87 -7.15 -1.02
C THR A 195 18.11 -6.06 -2.05
N GLN A 196 19.37 -5.64 -2.21
CA GLN A 196 19.76 -4.55 -3.10
C GLN A 196 20.21 -5.08 -4.46
N ASN A 197 19.78 -4.43 -5.54
CA ASN A 197 20.41 -4.57 -6.85
C ASN A 197 21.24 -3.30 -7.13
N LEU A 198 22.55 -3.41 -6.92
CA LEU A 198 23.52 -2.31 -7.02
C LEU A 198 23.56 -1.65 -8.42
N ALA A 199 23.14 -2.36 -9.48
CA ALA A 199 23.23 -1.83 -10.84
C ALA A 199 22.15 -0.78 -11.18
N HIS A 200 21.04 -0.73 -10.44
CA HIS A 200 19.88 0.08 -10.82
C HIS A 200 19.34 1.02 -9.74
N ARG A 201 20.02 1.18 -8.59
CA ARG A 201 19.51 2.00 -7.46
C ARG A 201 18.11 1.56 -6.99
N VAL A 202 17.80 0.28 -7.22
CA VAL A 202 16.52 -0.32 -6.84
C VAL A 202 16.79 -1.40 -5.81
N PHE A 203 16.02 -1.40 -4.73
CA PHE A 203 16.03 -2.47 -3.75
C PHE A 203 14.61 -2.97 -3.49
N LYS A 204 14.54 -4.22 -3.04
CA LYS A 204 13.30 -4.82 -2.56
C LYS A 204 13.31 -4.81 -1.04
N MET A 205 12.25 -4.27 -0.45
CA MET A 205 12.00 -4.31 0.99
C MET A 205 10.93 -5.36 1.26
N HIS A 206 11.27 -6.36 2.06
CA HIS A 206 10.36 -7.43 2.50
C HIS A 206 9.89 -7.14 3.91
N ILE A 207 8.58 -6.98 4.09
CA ILE A 207 7.91 -6.79 5.37
C ILE A 207 7.09 -8.05 5.65
N CYS A 208 7.35 -8.74 6.75
CA CYS A 208 6.58 -9.92 7.17
C CYS A 208 5.94 -9.71 8.53
N LEU A 209 4.65 -10.04 8.66
CA LEU A 209 3.99 -10.21 9.95
C LEU A 209 4.25 -11.64 10.44
N SER A 210 5.03 -11.81 11.51
CA SER A 210 5.04 -13.08 12.26
C SER A 210 3.89 -13.06 13.27
N ILE A 211 2.91 -13.94 13.07
CA ILE A 211 1.87 -14.22 14.05
C ILE A 211 2.37 -15.44 14.84
N SER A 212 2.70 -15.25 16.12
CA SER A 212 2.87 -16.34 17.09
C SER A 212 1.54 -16.69 17.75
#